data_AF-A0A4Z0PAG9-F1
#
_entry.id   AF-A0A4Z0PAG9-F1
#
_cell.length_a   1.000
_cell.length_b   1.000
_cell.length_c   1.000
_cell.angle_alpha   90.00
_cell.angle_beta   90.00
_cell.angle_gamma   90.00
#
_symmetry.space_group_name_H-M   'P 1'
#
loop_
_entity.id
_entity.type
_entity.pdbx_description
1 polymer ?
#
loop_
_entity_poly.entity_id
_entity_poly.type
_entity_poly.pdbx_seq_one_letter_code
_entity_poly.pdbx_strand_id
1 'polypeptide(L)'
;MSPQDVSRLLQAVQRQSFDDNKLPILREALRESAVESEDLKRILSTLTFDRNRVELAKYAYPRVIDPQRFYQVYEAFDFQANVQELQRFVEGYNR
;
A
#
# COMPACT_ATOMS: atom_id res chain seq x y z
N MET A 1 -2.13 5.09 -11.86
CA MET A 1 -0.77 4.65 -12.20
C MET A 1 -0.88 3.58 -13.26
N SER A 2 -0.03 3.61 -14.28
CA SER A 2 0.02 2.52 -15.25
C SER A 2 0.82 1.33 -14.68
N PRO A 3 0.64 0.10 -15.21
CA PRO A 3 1.48 -1.04 -14.83
C PRO A 3 2.98 -0.80 -15.02
N GLN A 4 3.35 0.03 -16.00
CA GLN A 4 4.75 0.43 -16.24
C GLN A 4 5.27 1.35 -15.13
N ASP A 5 4.46 2.31 -14.66
CA ASP A 5 4.83 3.21 -13.57
C ASP A 5 5.01 2.43 -12.26
N VAL A 6 4.13 1.48 -11.97
CA VAL A 6 4.25 0.60 -10.79
C VAL A 6 5.55 -0.21 -10.88
N SER A 7 5.86 -0.78 -12.05
CA SER A 7 7.07 -1.57 -12.23
C SER A 7 8.34 -0.73 -12.01
N ARG A 8 8.37 0.51 -12.50
CA ARG A 8 9.47 1.46 -12.26
C ARG A 8 9.58 1.85 -10.78
N LEU A 9 8.45 2.11 -10.12
CA LEU A 9 8.41 2.42 -8.69
C LEU A 9 8.99 1.27 -7.86
N LEU A 10 8.54 0.03 -8.10
CA LEU A 10 9.04 -1.13 -7.38
C LEU A 10 10.55 -1.31 -7.55
N GLN A 11 11.07 -1.12 -8.78
CA GLN A 11 12.52 -1.17 -9.02
C GLN A 11 13.29 -0.09 -8.25
N ALA A 12 12.75 1.14 -8.17
CA ALA A 12 13.39 2.23 -7.43
C ALA A 12 13.42 1.96 -5.92
N VAL A 13 12.33 1.41 -5.38
CA VAL A 13 12.14 1.14 -3.95
C VAL A 13 12.93 -0.09 -3.50
N GLN A 14 13.05 -1.13 -4.35
CA GLN A 14 13.85 -2.32 -4.06
C GLN A 14 15.35 -2.03 -3.92
N ARG A 15 15.84 -0.90 -4.45
CA ARG A 15 17.24 -0.45 -4.26
C ARG A 15 17.48 0.14 -2.87
N GLN A 16 16.44 0.41 -2.10
CA GLN A 16 16.55 0.96 -0.75
C GLN A 16 16.52 -0.18 0.28
N SER A 17 17.46 -0.15 1.23
CA SER A 17 17.57 -1.21 2.24
C SER A 17 16.53 -1.11 3.36
N PHE A 18 16.10 0.10 3.71
CA PHE A 18 15.27 0.37 4.89
C PHE A 18 13.94 1.02 4.52
N ASP A 19 12.89 0.69 5.26
CA ASP A 19 11.55 1.25 5.06
C ASP A 19 11.53 2.78 5.17
N ASP A 20 12.34 3.36 6.07
CA ASP A 20 12.44 4.81 6.25
C ASP A 20 12.89 5.53 4.96
N ASN A 21 13.67 4.86 4.10
CA ASN A 21 14.08 5.37 2.80
C ASN A 21 13.03 5.08 1.70
N LYS A 22 12.28 3.99 1.84
CA LYS A 22 11.23 3.57 0.89
C LYS A 22 9.98 4.43 1.02
N LEU A 23 9.55 4.73 2.24
CA LEU A 23 8.28 5.39 2.55
C LEU A 23 8.11 6.77 1.89
N PRO A 24 9.12 7.67 1.87
CA PRO A 24 9.00 8.95 1.18
C PRO A 24 8.74 8.79 -0.33
N ILE A 25 9.45 7.85 -0.98
CA ILE A 25 9.30 7.57 -2.41
C ILE A 25 7.90 7.01 -2.71
N LEU A 26 7.45 6.07 -1.89
CA LEU A 26 6.13 5.45 -2.01
C LEU A 26 5.00 6.46 -1.80
N ARG A 27 5.11 7.30 -0.77
CA ARG A 27 4.12 8.36 -0.50
C ARG A 27 4.05 9.38 -1.63
N GLU A 28 5.19 9.79 -2.18
CA GLU A 28 5.24 10.71 -3.31
C GLU A 28 4.53 10.11 -4.53
N ALA A 29 4.89 8.87 -4.89
CA ALA A 29 4.28 8.18 -6.03
C ALA A 29 2.77 7.97 -5.87
N LEU A 30 2.31 7.74 -4.64
CA LEU A 30 0.90 7.54 -4.32
C LEU A 30 0.12 8.85 -4.09
N ARG A 31 0.76 10.02 -4.00
CA ARG A 31 0.09 11.28 -3.57
C ARG A 31 -1.06 11.70 -4.48
N GLU A 32 -0.91 11.57 -5.79
CA GLU A 32 -1.92 12.00 -6.78
C GLU A 32 -2.29 10.86 -7.75
N SER A 33 -1.86 9.64 -7.42
CA SER A 33 -2.01 8.49 -8.28
C SER A 33 -3.21 7.63 -7.88
N ALA A 34 -4.12 7.43 -8.82
CA ALA A 34 -5.07 6.31 -8.79
C ALA A 34 -4.31 4.98 -8.76
N VAL A 35 -4.69 4.03 -7.90
CA VAL A 35 -4.00 2.75 -7.73
C VAL A 35 -5.00 1.60 -7.66
N GLU A 36 -4.69 0.47 -8.30
CA GLU A 36 -5.48 -0.76 -8.16
C GLU A 36 -5.07 -1.49 -6.87
N SER A 37 -6.01 -2.22 -6.26
CA SER A 37 -5.80 -2.96 -5.01
C SER A 37 -4.64 -3.95 -5.13
N GLU A 38 -4.52 -4.63 -6.27
CA GLU A 38 -3.41 -5.57 -6.54
C GLU A 38 -2.05 -4.86 -6.63
N ASP A 39 -2.00 -3.68 -7.25
CA ASP A 39 -0.77 -2.89 -7.31
C ASP A 39 -0.39 -2.32 -5.94
N LEU A 40 -1.37 -1.89 -5.16
CA LEU A 40 -1.15 -1.45 -3.79
C LEU A 40 -0.60 -2.60 -2.94
N LYS A 41 -1.17 -3.81 -3.05
CA LYS A 41 -0.63 -5.02 -2.38
C LYS A 41 0.85 -5.21 -2.70
N ARG A 42 1.21 -5.21 -3.99
CA ARG A 42 2.61 -5.34 -4.43
C ARG A 42 3.52 -4.25 -3.86
N ILE A 43 3.03 -3.01 -3.78
CA ILE A 43 3.75 -1.88 -3.20
C ILE A 43 3.99 -2.12 -1.69
N LEU A 44 2.96 -2.50 -0.94
CA LEU A 44 3.08 -2.78 0.49
C LEU A 44 4.06 -3.92 0.78
N SER A 45 4.07 -4.96 -0.06
CA SER A 45 5.01 -6.09 0.07
C SER A 45 6.48 -5.71 -0.10
N THR A 46 6.79 -4.49 -0.55
CA THR A 46 8.18 -3.98 -0.57
C THR A 46 8.68 -3.51 0.79
N LEU A 47 7.78 -3.24 1.74
CA LEU A 47 8.11 -2.82 3.09
C LEU A 47 8.37 -4.03 3.98
N THR A 48 9.27 -3.86 4.93
CA THR A 48 9.67 -4.91 5.87
C THR A 48 8.71 -5.00 7.06
N PHE A 49 8.26 -3.86 7.59
CA PHE A 49 7.46 -3.83 8.80
C PHE A 49 5.97 -3.61 8.50
N ASP A 50 5.12 -4.51 9.02
CA ASP A 50 3.67 -4.39 8.87
C ASP A 50 3.12 -3.04 9.34
N ARG A 51 3.67 -2.44 10.41
CA ARG A 51 3.27 -1.11 10.87
C ARG A 51 3.39 -0.08 9.73
N ASN A 52 4.45 -0.14 8.95
CA ASN A 52 4.67 0.73 7.81
C ASN A 52 3.70 0.40 6.67
N ARG A 53 3.40 -0.90 6.46
CA ARG A 53 2.39 -1.35 5.49
C ARG A 53 1.00 -0.81 5.84
N VAL A 54 0.60 -0.85 7.12
CA VAL A 54 -0.70 -0.35 7.59
C VAL A 54 -0.80 1.15 7.31
N GLU A 55 0.20 1.91 7.73
CA GLU A 55 0.19 3.37 7.57
C GLU A 55 0.18 3.78 6.09
N LEU A 56 0.92 3.08 5.23
CA LEU A 56 0.90 3.34 3.79
C LEU A 56 -0.42 2.91 3.15
N ALA A 57 -1.01 1.79 3.57
CA ALA A 57 -2.31 1.31 3.07
C ALA A 57 -3.42 2.31 3.39
N LYS A 58 -3.49 2.80 4.63
CA LYS A 58 -4.44 3.85 5.05
C LYS A 58 -4.25 5.13 4.23
N TYR A 59 -2.99 5.53 4.01
CA TYR A 59 -2.66 6.70 3.20
C TYR A 59 -3.15 6.57 1.74
N ALA A 60 -3.00 5.39 1.15
CA ALA A 60 -3.35 5.14 -0.25
C ALA A 60 -4.83 4.84 -0.47
N TYR A 61 -5.56 4.37 0.56
CA TYR A 61 -6.95 3.92 0.44
C TYR A 61 -7.90 4.90 -0.28
N PRO A 62 -7.87 6.23 -0.02
CA PRO A 62 -8.72 7.18 -0.75
C PRO A 62 -8.51 7.23 -2.27
N ARG A 63 -7.44 6.62 -2.78
CA ARG A 63 -7.01 6.63 -4.18
C ARG A 63 -7.14 5.27 -4.85
N VAL A 64 -7.63 4.27 -4.11
CA VAL A 64 -7.90 2.94 -4.65
C VAL A 64 -9.10 3.03 -5.60
N ILE A 65 -8.92 2.58 -6.84
CA ILE A 65 -9.97 2.68 -7.87
C ILE A 65 -10.91 1.48 -7.93
N ASP A 66 -10.55 0.38 -7.28
CA ASP A 66 -11.32 -0.86 -7.22
C ASP A 66 -11.52 -1.32 -5.75
N PRO A 67 -12.16 -0.50 -4.89
CA PRO A 67 -12.30 -0.80 -3.46
C PRO A 67 -12.99 -2.14 -3.16
N GLN A 68 -13.82 -2.65 -4.08
CA GLN A 68 -14.42 -3.98 -4.01
C GLN A 68 -13.39 -5.13 -4.01
N ARG A 69 -12.16 -4.88 -4.46
CA ARG A 69 -11.03 -5.82 -4.45
C ARG A 69 -10.01 -5.53 -3.34
N PHE A 70 -10.28 -4.55 -2.49
CA PHE A 70 -9.32 -4.12 -1.46
C PHE A 70 -8.97 -5.24 -0.46
N TYR A 71 -9.81 -6.27 -0.32
CA TYR A 71 -9.50 -7.45 0.50
C TYR A 71 -8.18 -8.14 0.12
N GLN A 72 -7.71 -8.00 -1.13
CA GLN A 72 -6.43 -8.54 -1.58
C GLN A 72 -5.25 -7.88 -0.88
N VAL A 73 -5.38 -6.62 -0.47
CA VAL A 73 -4.33 -5.87 0.22
C VAL A 73 -4.00 -6.50 1.58
N TYR A 74 -4.94 -7.23 2.19
CA TYR A 74 -4.73 -7.92 3.46
C TYR A 74 -3.68 -9.03 3.38
N GLU A 75 -3.45 -9.61 2.19
CA GLU A 75 -2.41 -10.63 1.97
C GLU A 75 -0.99 -10.06 2.07
N ALA A 76 -0.82 -8.73 2.07
CA ALA A 76 0.48 -8.10 2.24
C ALA A 76 0.95 -8.02 3.70
N PHE A 77 0.15 -8.50 4.66
CA PHE A 77 0.46 -8.40 6.10
C PHE A 77 0.88 -9.74 6.69
N ASP A 78 1.88 -9.70 7.56
CA ASP A 78 2.38 -10.90 8.25
C ASP A 78 1.55 -11.23 9.50
N PHE A 79 0.94 -10.23 10.14
CA PHE A 79 0.16 -10.40 11.36
C PHE A 79 -1.31 -10.01 11.23
N GLN A 80 -2.18 -10.91 11.70
CA GLN A 80 -3.64 -10.71 11.70
C GLN A 80 -4.10 -9.43 12.40
N ALA A 81 -3.37 -8.98 13.44
CA ALA A 81 -3.70 -7.75 14.14
C ALA A 81 -3.62 -6.51 13.23
N ASN A 82 -2.66 -6.48 12.30
CA ASN A 82 -2.49 -5.38 11.34
C ASN A 82 -3.59 -5.43 10.27
N VAL A 83 -4.00 -6.63 9.84
CA VAL A 83 -5.16 -6.82 8.96
C VAL A 83 -6.43 -6.27 9.62
N GLN A 84 -6.69 -6.64 10.88
CA GLN A 84 -7.85 -6.17 11.63
C GLN A 84 -7.83 -4.65 11.86
N GLU A 85 -6.65 -4.06 12.04
CA GLU A 85 -6.51 -2.61 12.12
C GLU A 85 -6.90 -1.92 10.80
N LEU A 86 -6.39 -2.42 9.68
CA LEU A 86 -6.72 -1.87 8.36
C LEU A 86 -8.20 -2.07 8.01
N GLN A 87 -8.78 -3.23 8.34
CA GLN A 87 -10.22 -3.50 8.16
C GLN A 87 -11.08 -2.49 8.91
N ARG A 88 -10.79 -2.26 10.20
CA ARG A 88 -11.51 -1.26 11.01
C ARG A 88 -11.42 0.15 10.42
N PHE A 89 -10.26 0.51 9.87
CA PHE A 89 -10.10 1.79 9.17
C PHE A 89 -10.99 1.86 7.92
N VAL A 90 -10.98 0.84 7.07
CA VAL A 90 -11.79 0.77 5.84
C VAL A 90 -13.29 0.83 6.16
N GLU A 91 -13.74 0.07 7.14
CA GLU A 91 -15.13 0.08 7.61
C GLU A 91 -15.55 1.46 8.15
N GLY A 92 -14.66 2.17 8.83
CA GLY A 92 -14.91 3.53 9.31
C GLY A 92 -14.91 4.57 8.20
N TYR A 93 -14.09 4.39 7.17
CA TYR A 93 -13.96 5.31 6.04
C TYR A 93 -15.17 5.26 5.09
N ASN A 94 -15.77 4.08 4.89
CA ASN A 94 -16.89 3.88 3.97
C ASN A 94 -18.27 4.23 4.57
N ARG A 95 -18.31 4.72 5.81
CA ARG A 95 -19.54 5.11 6.51
C ARG A 95 -19.96 6.55 6.21
#